data_AF-A0A352RC38-F1
#
_entry.id   AF-A0A352RC38-F1
#
_cell.length_a   1.000
_cell.length_b   1.000
_cell.length_c   1.000
_cell.angle_alpha   90.00
_cell.angle_beta   90.00
_cell.angle_gamma   90.00
#
_symmetry.space_group_name_H-M   'P 1'
#
loop_
_entity.id
_entity.type
_entity.pdbx_description
1 polymer ?
#
loop_
_entity_poly.entity_id
_entity_poly.type
_entity_poly.pdbx_seq_one_letter_code
_entity_poly.pdbx_strand_id
1 'polypeptide(L)'
;PTCEGNVTYTYTFTDCEGNTHNWVYTYTIERLDFTMPANTASTVACLADVVAPTVPAVTDACGNALTPSAPVISAMPICEGNVTYT
;
A
#
# COMPACT_ATOMS: atom_id res chain seq x y z
N PRO A 1 6.73 -3.61 17.12
CA PRO A 1 6.35 -2.93 15.86
C PRO A 1 4.99 -2.23 16.00
N THR A 2 4.89 -1.04 15.43
CA THR A 2 3.68 -0.19 15.49
C THR A 2 2.57 -0.69 14.57
N CYS A 3 2.90 -1.49 13.56
CA CYS A 3 1.93 -2.10 12.65
C CYS A 3 2.27 -3.54 12.26
N GLU A 4 3.47 -3.77 11.73
CA GLU A 4 3.97 -5.05 11.21
C GLU A 4 5.47 -5.22 11.50
N GLY A 5 5.95 -6.46 11.40
CA GLY A 5 7.35 -6.83 11.58
C GLY A 5 7.58 -7.71 12.80
N ASN A 6 8.85 -7.84 13.19
CA ASN A 6 9.25 -8.75 14.24
C ASN A 6 9.13 -8.11 15.63
N VAL A 7 8.55 -8.85 16.57
CA VAL A 7 8.63 -8.61 18.01
C VAL A 7 9.55 -9.67 18.60
N THR A 8 10.59 -9.25 19.31
CA THR A 8 11.51 -10.18 19.97
C THR A 8 11.42 -10.03 21.48
N TYR A 9 11.21 -11.15 22.17
CA TYR A 9 11.25 -11.24 23.63
C TYR A 9 12.46 -12.06 24.04
N THR A 10 13.26 -11.51 24.95
CA THR A 10 14.40 -12.20 25.54
C THR A 10 14.12 -12.47 27.01
N TYR A 11 14.14 -13.74 27.38
CA TYR A 11 14.00 -14.19 28.76
C TYR A 11 15.37 -14.61 29.26
N THR A 12 15.88 -13.89 30.26
CA THR A 12 17.14 -14.22 30.93
C THR A 12 16.84 -15.01 32.19
N PHE A 13 17.39 -16.21 32.29
CA PHE A 13 17.44 -16.98 33.54
C PHE A 13 18.83 -16.90 34.12
N THR A 14 18.89 -16.63 35.41
CA THR A 14 20.13 -16.65 36.21
C THR A 14 20.04 -17.81 37.18
N ASP A 15 21.02 -18.71 37.17
CA ASP A 15 21.10 -19.80 38.14
C ASP A 15 21.60 -19.33 39.52
N CYS A 16 21.66 -20.24 40.49
CA CYS A 16 22.12 -19.94 41.84
C CYS A 16 23.62 -19.62 41.94
N GLU A 17 24.41 -20.05 40.97
CA GLU A 17 25.84 -19.76 40.84
C GLU A 17 26.13 -18.43 40.12
N GLY A 18 25.10 -17.78 39.58
CA GLY A 18 25.19 -16.49 38.90
C GLY A 18 25.41 -16.57 37.39
N ASN A 19 25.31 -17.75 36.77
CA ASN A 19 25.39 -17.90 35.31
C ASN A 19 24.06 -17.52 34.67
N THR A 20 24.13 -16.84 33.52
CA THR A 20 22.95 -16.38 32.79
C THR A 20 22.76 -17.13 31.47
N HIS A 21 21.53 -17.52 31.18
CA HIS A 21 21.10 -18.06 29.89
C HIS A 21 19.93 -17.25 29.33
N ASN A 22 19.97 -16.98 28.03
CA ASN A 22 18.92 -16.24 27.33
C ASN A 22 18.12 -17.17 26.42
N TRP A 23 16.80 -17.11 26.51
CA TRP A 23 15.89 -17.62 25.48
C TRP A 23 15.29 -16.47 24.71
N VAL A 24 15.42 -16.54 23.39
CA VAL A 24 14.93 -15.51 22.49
C VAL A 24 13.75 -16.07 21.70
N TYR A 25 12.59 -15.42 21.81
CA TYR A 25 11.40 -15.74 21.04
C TYR A 25 11.11 -14.57 20.10
N THR A 26 10.98 -14.89 18.82
CA THR A 26 10.64 -13.91 17.78
C THR A 26 9.27 -14.23 17.22
N TYR A 27 8.39 -13.23 17.20
CA TYR A 27 7.06 -13.29 16.62
C TYR A 27 7.01 -12.35 15.42
N THR A 28 6.61 -12.85 14.27
CA THR A 28 6.39 -12.04 13.06
C THR A 28 4.93 -11.65 12.97
N ILE A 29 4.66 -10.35 12.93
CA ILE A 29 3.33 -9.78 12.70
C ILE A 29 3.27 -9.33 11.24
N GLU A 30 2.42 -9.95 10.45
CA GLU A 30 2.20 -9.66 9.03
C GLU A 30 0.71 -9.39 8.82
N ARG A 31 0.35 -8.37 8.04
CA ARG A 31 -1.04 -8.12 7.65
C ARG A 31 -1.22 -8.43 6.18
N LEU A 32 -2.49 -8.49 5.81
CA LEU A 32 -2.87 -8.65 4.42
C LEU A 32 -2.49 -7.40 3.63
N ASP A 33 -2.14 -7.62 2.37
CA ASP A 33 -1.89 -6.55 1.41
C ASP A 33 -3.13 -5.66 1.25
N PHE A 34 -2.87 -4.42 0.82
CA PHE A 34 -3.94 -3.50 0.44
C PHE A 34 -4.63 -3.96 -0.84
N THR A 35 -5.89 -3.58 -1.00
CA THR A 35 -6.67 -3.85 -2.20
C THR A 35 -6.81 -2.58 -3.02
N MET A 36 -6.56 -2.69 -4.34
CA MET A 36 -6.77 -1.58 -5.26
C MET A 36 -8.26 -1.52 -5.65
N PRO A 37 -8.90 -0.34 -5.63
CA PRO A 37 -10.24 -0.17 -6.18
C PRO A 37 -10.29 -0.52 -7.67
N ALA A 38 -11.48 -0.89 -8.16
CA ALA A 38 -11.69 -1.17 -9.57
C ALA A 38 -11.49 0.10 -10.43
N ASN A 39 -10.96 -0.07 -11.64
CA ASN A 39 -10.81 1.02 -12.59
C ASN A 39 -12.17 1.59 -12.99
N THR A 40 -12.22 2.91 -13.14
CA THR A 40 -13.41 3.64 -13.61
C THR A 40 -13.23 4.15 -15.03
N ALA A 41 -14.33 4.30 -15.76
CA ALA A 41 -14.34 4.90 -17.08
C ALA A 41 -15.57 5.80 -17.25
N SER A 42 -15.46 6.80 -18.12
CA SER A 42 -16.55 7.69 -18.51
C SER A 42 -16.46 7.95 -20.01
N THR A 43 -17.62 8.10 -20.66
CA THR A 43 -17.71 8.48 -22.07
C THR A 43 -18.18 9.92 -22.18
N VAL A 44 -17.59 10.66 -23.11
CA VAL A 44 -17.95 12.05 -23.42
C VAL A 44 -18.10 12.21 -24.94
N ALA A 45 -18.95 13.15 -25.36
CA ALA A 45 -19.23 13.36 -26.78
C ALA A 45 -18.16 14.22 -27.48
N CYS A 46 -17.45 15.05 -26.72
CA CYS A 46 -16.43 15.95 -27.24
C CYS A 46 -15.11 15.78 -26.46
N LEU A 47 -13.98 15.92 -27.17
CA LEU A 47 -12.66 15.90 -26.54
C LEU A 47 -12.48 17.00 -25.48
N ALA A 48 -13.12 18.16 -25.69
CA ALA A 48 -13.09 19.28 -24.75
C ALA A 48 -13.77 18.95 -23.40
N ASP A 49 -14.64 17.94 -23.36
CA ASP A 49 -15.34 17.51 -22.16
C ASP A 49 -14.57 16.42 -21.38
N VAL A 50 -13.42 15.96 -21.91
CA VAL A 50 -12.56 15.00 -21.21
C VAL A 50 -12.00 15.65 -19.95
N VAL A 51 -12.35 15.08 -18.80
CA VAL A 51 -11.82 15.46 -17.49
C VAL A 51 -10.91 14.36 -16.96
N ALA A 52 -9.85 14.76 -16.24
CA ALA A 52 -9.00 13.80 -15.55
C ALA A 52 -9.82 13.08 -14.45
N PRO A 53 -9.70 11.75 -14.32
CA PRO A 53 -10.38 11.01 -13.27
C PRO A 53 -9.82 11.41 -11.90
N THR A 54 -10.67 11.29 -10.87
CA THR A 54 -10.21 11.47 -9.50
C THR A 54 -9.43 10.24 -9.06
N VAL A 55 -8.22 10.45 -8.55
CA VAL A 55 -7.38 9.37 -8.01
C VAL A 55 -8.03 8.81 -6.74
N PRO A 56 -8.21 7.47 -6.63
CA PRO A 56 -8.75 6.88 -5.43
C PRO A 56 -7.77 7.03 -4.26
N ALA A 57 -8.32 7.25 -3.06
CA ALA A 57 -7.54 7.15 -1.84
C ALA A 57 -7.33 5.66 -1.51
N VAL A 58 -6.06 5.25 -1.37
CA VAL A 58 -5.70 3.89 -0.97
C VAL A 58 -4.89 3.98 0.31
N THR A 59 -5.23 3.16 1.29
CA THR A 59 -4.49 3.04 2.55
C THR A 59 -4.08 1.60 2.76
N ASP A 60 -2.87 1.37 3.27
CA ASP A 60 -2.44 0.04 3.66
C ASP A 60 -3.11 -0.42 4.97
N ALA A 61 -2.86 -1.68 5.36
CA ALA A 61 -3.37 -2.26 6.60
C ALA A 61 -2.76 -1.65 7.88
N CYS A 62 -1.77 -0.77 7.73
CA CYS A 62 -1.15 0.04 8.78
C CYS A 62 -1.74 1.44 8.91
N GLY A 63 -2.64 1.83 8.00
CA GLY A 63 -3.22 3.17 7.95
C GLY A 63 -2.32 4.21 7.28
N ASN A 64 -1.24 3.79 6.59
CA ASN A 64 -0.46 4.71 5.78
C ASN A 64 -1.22 5.00 4.48
N ALA A 65 -1.36 6.29 4.15
CA ALA A 65 -1.92 6.70 2.86
C ALA A 65 -0.89 6.44 1.75
N LEU A 66 -1.31 5.68 0.74
CA LEU A 66 -0.50 5.39 -0.44
C LEU A 66 -0.75 6.48 -1.47
N THR A 67 0.31 7.21 -1.82
CA THR A 67 0.24 8.26 -2.85
C THR A 67 0.77 7.68 -4.17
N PRO A 68 -0.07 7.58 -5.21
CA PRO A 68 0.40 7.12 -6.52
C PRO A 68 1.31 8.14 -7.18
N SER A 69 2.09 7.69 -8.16
CA SER A 69 2.87 8.58 -9.02
C SER A 69 1.97 9.48 -9.85
N ALA A 70 2.58 10.51 -10.46
CA ALA A 70 1.87 11.31 -11.47
C ALA A 70 1.37 10.39 -12.60
N PRO A 71 0.12 10.60 -13.07
CA PRO A 71 -0.46 9.78 -14.12
C PRO A 71 0.24 10.04 -15.45
N VAL A 72 0.48 8.97 -16.20
CA VAL A 72 0.85 9.01 -17.62
C VAL A 72 -0.43 9.03 -18.44
N ILE A 73 -0.56 10.02 -19.31
CA ILE A 73 -1.74 10.25 -20.13
C ILE A 73 -1.43 9.82 -21.56
N SER A 74 -2.33 9.04 -22.18
CA SER A 74 -2.19 8.65 -23.58
C SER A 74 -2.32 9.84 -24.53
N ALA A 75 -1.86 9.68 -25.77
CA ALA A 75 -2.11 10.65 -26.83
C ALA A 75 -3.62 10.86 -27.04
N MET A 76 -4.02 12.11 -27.29
CA MET A 76 -5.41 12.44 -27.58
C MET A 76 -5.82 11.91 -28.96
N PRO A 77 -6.99 11.25 -29.09
CA PRO A 77 -7.50 10.82 -30.38
C PRO A 77 -7.92 12.02 -31.24
N ILE A 78 -7.74 11.89 -32.56
CA ILE A 78 -8.11 12.93 -33.55
C ILE A 78 -9.61 12.92 -33.91
N CYS A 79 -10.31 11.85 -33.55
CA CYS A 79 -11.75 11.67 -33.73
C CYS A 79 -12.30 10.86 -32.55
N GLU A 80 -12.99 9.75 -32.79
CA GLU A 80 -13.41 8.82 -31.74
C GLU A 80 -12.21 8.04 -31.20
N GLY A 81 -12.13 7.89 -29.88
CA GLY A 81 -11.10 7.09 -29.24
C GLY A 81 -11.06 7.22 -27.73
N ASN A 82 -10.16 6.45 -27.12
CA ASN A 82 -10.01 6.41 -25.66
C ASN A 82 -8.82 7.27 -25.23
N VAL A 83 -8.97 7.92 -24.07
CA VAL A 83 -7.87 8.53 -23.33
C VAL A 83 -7.64 7.69 -22.07
N THR A 84 -6.42 7.20 -21.88
CA THR A 84 -6.05 6.36 -20.75
C THR A 84 -5.14 7.13 -19.79
N TYR A 85 -5.38 6.96 -18.49
CA TYR A 85 -4.58 7.47 -17.40
C TYR A 85 -4.01 6.27 -16.63
N THR A 86 -2.68 6.14 -16.54
CA THR A 86 -1.97 5.05 -15.82
C THR A 86 -0.94 5.58 -14.85
#